data_AF-N1JC66-F1
#
_entry.id   AF-N1JC66-F1
#
_cell.length_a   1.000
_cell.length_b   1.000
_cell.length_c   1.000
_cell.angle_alpha   90.00
_cell.angle_beta   90.00
_cell.angle_gamma   90.00
#
_symmetry.space_group_name_H-M   'P 1'
#
loop_
_entity.id
_entity.type
_entity.pdbx_description
1 polymer ?
#
loop_
_entity_poly.entity_id
_entity_poly.type
_entity_poly.pdbx_seq_one_letter_code
_entity_poly.pdbx_strand_id
1 'polypeptide(L)'
;MISCAYALLFSGYRLPDSPSSFYSSRQKAKEPTRDDVLKGLSFSRGWVGKFFPPDGQFPRPDAKFDIVKTQESRYDTRTKVVAYCSPTLSSMKIIETFKYDVSPMSQIYYTESVPITTSERNCQDQIEEDWYELLENSSIWSKELVQNSSCSSRDIISLAHRGLLLVTGVYSEMAPTYTKKNTKANTKKYLEPVNEVEVPKVNIRDSVDLHQMVSSEQIFGTWKYRTQMALVWYFGHLHLFERKIGSTTWWPKTKIEVEHGNGAILLNSMRYHMNLFKKLDDKIAEYGLLYRAVNIIPCSSCIPLDTQDKSDHIMAEIRHLVIERRRAPHYSFLLDNF
;
A
#
# COMPACT_ATOMS: atom_id res chain seq x y z
N MET A 1 4.24 1.79 -29.92
CA MET A 1 3.50 2.49 -28.85
C MET A 1 4.25 2.25 -27.56
N ILE A 2 4.66 3.29 -26.84
CA ILE A 2 5.46 3.15 -25.61
C ILE A 2 4.55 2.70 -24.47
N SER A 3 4.93 1.63 -23.79
CA SER A 3 4.26 1.16 -22.58
C SER A 3 5.12 1.44 -21.36
N CYS A 4 4.50 1.76 -20.23
CA CYS A 4 5.22 1.97 -18.97
C CYS A 4 4.64 1.14 -17.82
N ALA A 5 5.50 0.74 -16.90
CA ALA A 5 5.18 0.27 -15.56
C ALA A 5 5.69 1.30 -14.55
N TYR A 6 4.95 1.52 -13.47
CA TYR A 6 5.29 2.55 -12.48
C TYR A 6 5.68 1.89 -11.18
N ALA A 7 6.66 2.46 -10.49
CA ALA A 7 7.08 1.97 -9.20
C ALA A 7 7.15 3.11 -8.18
N LEU A 8 6.63 2.85 -6.98
CA LEU A 8 6.63 3.79 -5.86
C LEU A 8 7.42 3.22 -4.70
N LEU A 9 8.21 4.07 -4.05
CA LEU A 9 9.03 3.73 -2.89
C LEU A 9 8.79 4.75 -1.78
N PHE A 10 8.34 4.31 -0.61
CA PHE A 10 8.13 5.19 0.53
C PHE A 10 9.30 5.05 1.50
N SER A 11 9.96 6.17 1.79
CA SER A 11 11.05 6.29 2.76
C SER A 11 10.47 6.86 4.05
N GLY A 12 10.07 6.00 4.97
CA GLY A 12 9.53 6.42 6.26
C GLY A 12 8.84 5.36 7.10
N TYR A 13 8.78 4.10 6.66
CA TYR A 13 8.26 3.05 7.52
C TYR A 13 9.36 2.63 8.52
N ARG A 14 9.35 3.27 9.68
CA ARG A 14 10.02 2.73 10.86
C ARG A 14 9.11 1.68 11.47
N LEU A 15 9.61 0.47 11.65
CA LEU A 15 9.01 -0.46 12.61
C LEU A 15 9.02 0.25 13.98
N PRO A 16 7.99 0.07 14.83
CA PRO A 16 8.10 0.48 16.22
C PRO A 16 9.37 -0.17 16.78
N ASP A 17 10.26 0.62 17.37
CA ASP A 17 11.45 0.09 18.03
C ASP A 17 11.00 -1.05 18.95
N SER A 18 11.48 -2.26 18.67
CA SER A 18 11.21 -3.42 19.51
C SER A 18 11.60 -3.03 20.95
N PRO A 19 10.72 -3.20 21.96
CA PRO A 19 11.15 -2.99 23.33
C PRO A 19 12.29 -3.97 23.58
N SER A 20 13.51 -3.45 23.71
CA SER A 20 14.69 -4.20 24.05
C SER A 20 14.36 -5.05 25.27
N SER A 21 14.21 -6.35 25.06
CA SER A 21 13.99 -7.30 26.13
C SER A 21 15.16 -7.19 27.10
N PHE A 22 14.88 -6.77 28.33
CA PHE A 22 15.78 -6.95 29.46
C PHE A 22 15.98 -8.44 29.68
N TYR A 23 16.98 -9.02 29.02
CA TYR A 23 17.63 -10.23 29.47
C TYR A 23 19.12 -9.94 29.62
N SER A 24 19.52 -9.80 30.87
CA SER A 24 20.91 -9.83 31.31
C SER A 24 21.51 -11.19 31.01
N SER A 25 22.49 -11.25 30.10
CA SER A 25 23.72 -12.01 30.29
C SER A 25 24.70 -11.75 29.15
N ARG A 26 25.92 -11.40 29.55
CA ARG A 26 27.15 -11.18 28.77
C ARG A 26 27.22 -11.90 27.42
N GLN A 27 26.89 -11.19 26.35
CA GLN A 27 27.60 -11.26 25.06
C GLN A 27 27.64 -9.83 24.51
N LYS A 28 28.79 -9.39 23.99
CA LYS A 28 28.96 -8.08 23.36
C LYS A 28 27.94 -7.95 22.21
N ALA A 29 26.83 -7.25 22.46
CA ALA A 29 25.91 -6.86 21.43
C ALA A 29 26.63 -5.88 20.49
N LYS A 30 26.80 -6.28 19.23
CA LYS A 30 26.98 -5.32 18.15
C LYS A 30 25.73 -4.45 18.14
N GLU A 31 25.94 -3.16 18.37
CA GLU A 31 24.97 -2.10 18.12
C GLU A 31 24.31 -2.30 16.74
N PRO A 32 22.97 -2.42 16.65
CA PRO A 32 22.30 -2.42 15.36
C PRO A 32 22.43 -1.03 14.75
N THR A 33 22.94 -0.99 13.53
CA THR A 33 23.13 0.23 12.73
C THR A 33 21.75 0.79 12.34
N ARG A 34 21.66 2.12 12.33
CA ARG A 34 20.46 2.94 12.45
C ARG A 34 19.62 3.10 11.17
N ASP A 35 19.47 2.08 10.31
CA ASP A 35 18.96 2.27 8.93
C ASP A 35 17.83 1.36 8.43
N ASP A 36 17.16 0.57 9.27
CA ASP A 36 16.04 -0.29 8.84
C ASP A 36 14.70 0.48 8.71
N VAL A 37 14.67 1.46 7.81
CA VAL A 37 13.43 2.05 7.32
C VAL A 37 12.93 1.16 6.18
N LEU A 38 11.81 0.48 6.41
CA LEU A 38 11.14 -0.38 5.46
C LEU A 38 10.73 0.46 4.22
N LYS A 39 11.16 0.01 3.04
CA LYS A 39 10.93 0.67 1.76
C LYS A 39 10.15 -0.27 0.85
N GLY A 40 8.84 -0.09 0.74
CA GLY A 40 7.99 -0.92 -0.10
C GLY A 40 7.98 -0.41 -1.55
N LEU A 41 8.27 -1.30 -2.51
CA LEU A 41 8.09 -1.05 -3.93
C LEU A 41 6.72 -1.58 -4.38
N SER A 42 5.94 -0.78 -5.12
CA SER A 42 4.63 -1.19 -5.67
C SER A 42 4.55 -0.91 -7.17
N PHE A 43 4.17 -1.92 -7.97
CA PHE A 43 3.89 -1.76 -9.40
C PHE A 43 2.41 -1.49 -9.67
N SER A 44 2.09 -0.74 -10.73
CA SER A 44 0.70 -0.43 -11.08
C SER A 44 0.33 -0.77 -12.53
N ARG A 45 -0.27 -1.96 -12.70
CA ARG A 45 -1.30 -2.36 -13.67
C ARG A 45 -1.64 -3.83 -13.42
N GLY A 46 -2.75 -4.11 -12.72
CA GLY A 46 -3.23 -5.48 -12.45
C GLY A 46 -2.40 -6.34 -11.49
N TRP A 47 -1.22 -5.87 -11.07
CA TRP A 47 -0.37 -6.53 -10.08
C TRP A 47 0.19 -5.51 -9.09
N VAL A 48 -0.23 -5.59 -7.84
CA VAL A 48 0.42 -4.91 -6.70
C VAL A 48 1.41 -5.91 -6.10
N GLY A 49 2.56 -6.05 -6.74
CA GLY A 49 3.67 -6.80 -6.14
C GLY A 49 4.36 -5.94 -5.10
N LYS A 50 4.46 -6.43 -3.85
CA LYS A 50 5.29 -5.84 -2.81
C LYS A 50 6.69 -6.40 -2.95
N PHE A 51 7.65 -5.50 -3.03
CA PHE A 51 9.02 -5.87 -3.32
C PHE A 51 9.97 -5.02 -2.47
N PHE A 52 10.91 -5.69 -1.80
CA PHE A 52 11.97 -5.02 -1.04
C PHE A 52 13.24 -5.03 -1.88
N PRO A 53 13.65 -3.90 -2.44
CA PRO A 53 14.99 -3.81 -2.97
C PRO A 53 15.98 -3.90 -1.80
N PRO A 54 16.99 -4.80 -1.86
CA PRO A 54 17.91 -5.05 -0.75
C PRO A 54 18.73 -3.82 -0.34
N ASP A 55 18.89 -2.85 -1.23
CA ASP A 55 19.59 -1.57 -1.02
C ASP A 55 18.64 -0.38 -0.84
N GLY A 56 17.32 -0.61 -0.84
CA GLY A 56 16.34 0.46 -0.78
C GLY A 56 16.34 1.36 -2.02
N GLN A 57 16.79 0.88 -3.17
CA GLN A 57 16.79 1.60 -4.45
C GLN A 57 15.84 0.97 -5.46
N PHE A 58 15.44 1.72 -6.47
CA PHE A 58 14.66 1.16 -7.57
C PHE A 58 15.50 0.18 -8.40
N PRO A 59 14.97 -1.01 -8.75
CA PRO A 59 15.71 -2.00 -9.51
C PRO A 59 16.20 -1.40 -10.84
N ARG A 60 17.40 -1.79 -11.26
CA ARG A 60 17.97 -1.35 -12.53
C ARG A 60 17.45 -2.27 -13.64
N PRO A 61 16.94 -1.73 -14.75
CA PRO A 61 16.55 -2.57 -15.87
C PRO A 61 17.79 -3.28 -16.44
N ASP A 62 17.63 -4.55 -16.80
CA ASP A 62 18.64 -5.32 -17.51
C ASP A 62 18.82 -4.71 -18.92
N ALA A 63 20.07 -4.48 -19.32
CA ALA A 63 20.43 -3.87 -20.59
C ALA A 63 19.94 -4.68 -21.81
N LYS A 64 19.63 -5.97 -21.64
CA LYS A 64 19.05 -6.80 -22.71
C LYS A 64 17.61 -6.44 -23.07
N PHE A 65 16.93 -5.68 -22.20
CA PHE A 65 15.58 -5.21 -22.44
C PHE A 65 15.64 -3.72 -22.76
N ASP A 66 14.92 -3.28 -23.79
CA ASP A 66 14.79 -1.86 -24.17
C ASP A 66 13.91 -1.10 -23.17
N ILE A 67 14.29 -1.10 -21.89
CA ILE A 67 13.60 -0.48 -20.79
C ILE A 67 14.42 0.72 -20.30
N VAL A 68 13.82 1.91 -20.34
CA VAL A 68 14.38 3.09 -19.69
C VAL A 68 13.66 3.37 -18.37
N LYS A 69 14.44 3.78 -17.37
CA LYS A 69 13.93 4.26 -16.08
C LYS A 69 13.97 5.79 -16.07
N THR A 70 12.88 6.45 -15.66
CA THR A 70 12.88 7.90 -15.38
C THR A 70 13.83 8.23 -14.23
N GLN A 71 14.22 9.49 -14.09
CA GLN A 71 15.02 9.92 -12.94
C GLN A 71 14.21 9.87 -11.65
N GLU A 72 14.90 9.50 -10.57
CA GLU A 72 14.35 9.57 -9.22
C GLU A 72 14.29 11.03 -8.76
N SER A 73 13.16 11.44 -8.19
CA SER A 73 13.01 12.78 -7.62
C SER A 73 14.00 12.99 -6.47
N ARG A 74 14.77 14.08 -6.53
CA ARG A 74 15.75 14.44 -5.49
C ARG A 74 15.16 15.21 -4.30
N TYR A 75 13.95 15.77 -4.46
CA TYR A 75 13.43 16.82 -3.57
C TYR A 75 12.34 16.35 -2.58
N ASP A 76 11.72 15.18 -2.77
CA ASP A 76 10.76 14.61 -1.82
C ASP A 76 11.43 13.43 -1.09
N THR A 77 11.72 13.60 0.21
CA THR A 77 12.46 12.62 1.01
C THR A 77 11.58 11.46 1.49
N ARG A 78 10.27 11.48 1.25
CA ARG A 78 9.32 10.52 1.88
C ARG A 78 8.67 9.56 0.89
N THR A 79 8.46 9.97 -0.36
CA THR A 79 7.94 9.08 -1.41
C THR A 79 8.62 9.37 -2.73
N LYS A 80 9.36 8.38 -3.23
CA LYS A 80 9.98 8.42 -4.55
C LYS A 80 9.13 7.63 -5.54
N VAL A 81 9.15 8.06 -6.79
CA VAL A 81 8.37 7.44 -7.87
C VAL A 81 9.22 7.39 -9.12
N VAL A 82 9.19 6.27 -9.83
CA VAL A 82 9.81 6.10 -11.15
C VAL A 82 8.84 5.42 -12.11
N ALA A 83 9.07 5.62 -13.41
CA ALA A 83 8.46 4.83 -14.46
C ALA A 83 9.53 4.09 -15.25
N TYR A 84 9.21 2.84 -15.59
CA TYR A 84 9.96 1.97 -16.47
C TYR A 84 9.19 1.87 -17.78
N CYS A 85 9.75 2.40 -18.87
CA CYS A 85 9.08 2.47 -20.15
C CYS A 85 9.83 1.67 -21.20
N SER A 86 9.11 1.09 -22.16
CA SER A 86 9.67 0.35 -23.29
C SER A 86 8.83 0.55 -24.55
N PRO A 87 9.45 0.65 -25.74
CA PRO A 87 8.73 0.66 -27.02
C PRO A 87 8.30 -0.74 -27.48
N THR A 88 8.98 -1.80 -26.99
CA THR A 88 8.81 -3.19 -27.44
C THR A 88 8.07 -4.07 -26.43
N LEU A 89 8.14 -3.74 -25.14
CA LEU A 89 7.50 -4.50 -24.07
C LEU A 89 6.18 -3.88 -23.62
N SER A 90 5.22 -4.72 -23.26
CA SER A 90 4.02 -4.29 -22.55
C SER A 90 4.32 -3.99 -21.07
N SER A 91 3.46 -3.22 -20.40
CA SER A 91 3.60 -2.94 -18.95
C SER A 91 3.74 -4.22 -18.10
N MET A 92 3.02 -5.29 -18.44
CA MET A 92 3.10 -6.57 -17.71
C MET A 92 4.45 -7.25 -17.91
N LYS A 93 4.94 -7.29 -19.15
CA LYS A 93 6.27 -7.85 -19.46
C LYS A 93 7.39 -7.07 -18.77
N ILE A 94 7.27 -5.74 -18.68
CA ILE A 94 8.21 -4.90 -17.92
C ILE A 94 8.21 -5.28 -16.43
N ILE A 95 7.05 -5.55 -15.83
CA ILE A 95 6.97 -5.98 -14.41
C ILE A 95 7.60 -7.37 -14.24
N GLU A 96 7.34 -8.28 -15.17
CA GLU A 96 7.88 -9.64 -15.15
C GLU A 96 9.41 -9.67 -15.21
N THR A 97 10.05 -8.72 -15.90
CA THR A 97 11.52 -8.66 -15.95
C THR A 97 12.14 -8.44 -14.58
N PHE A 98 11.42 -7.83 -13.64
CA PHE A 98 11.90 -7.60 -12.28
C PHE A 98 11.56 -8.74 -11.32
N LYS A 99 10.63 -9.64 -11.65
CA LYS A 99 10.04 -10.62 -10.72
C LYS A 99 11.06 -11.51 -9.97
N TYR A 100 12.24 -11.71 -10.53
CA TYR A 100 13.31 -12.52 -9.93
C TYR A 100 14.25 -11.72 -9.01
N ASP A 101 14.37 -10.41 -9.23
CA ASP A 101 15.20 -9.52 -8.42
C ASP A 101 14.47 -9.03 -7.16
N VAL A 102 13.19 -9.41 -7.02
CA VAL A 102 12.35 -8.94 -5.94
C VAL A 102 11.48 -10.04 -5.35
N SER A 103 11.62 -10.27 -4.05
CA SER A 103 10.85 -11.29 -3.32
C SER A 103 9.43 -10.81 -3.06
N PRO A 104 8.39 -11.59 -3.43
CA PRO A 104 7.02 -11.28 -3.05
C PRO A 104 6.90 -11.37 -1.53
N MET A 105 6.42 -10.31 -0.88
CA MET A 105 6.11 -10.37 0.54
C MET A 105 5.00 -11.40 0.78
N SER A 106 5.20 -12.32 1.74
CA SER A 106 4.16 -13.27 2.13
C SER A 106 2.97 -12.53 2.76
N GLN A 107 1.76 -13.08 2.59
CA GLN A 107 0.53 -12.58 3.22
C GLN A 107 0.64 -12.53 4.76
N ILE A 108 1.62 -13.23 5.33
CA ILE A 108 1.85 -13.41 6.76
C ILE A 108 2.77 -12.33 7.35
N TYR A 109 3.45 -11.54 6.50
CA TYR A 109 4.50 -10.63 6.96
C TYR A 109 4.05 -9.69 8.08
N TYR A 110 2.92 -8.98 7.94
CA TYR A 110 2.47 -8.06 9.00
C TYR A 110 2.23 -8.77 10.33
N THR A 111 1.66 -9.99 10.30
CA THR A 111 1.38 -10.76 11.52
C THR A 111 2.64 -11.29 12.21
N GLU A 112 3.74 -11.45 11.47
CA GLU A 112 5.01 -12.01 11.97
C GLU A 112 6.07 -10.95 12.25
N SER A 113 6.04 -9.81 11.56
CA SER A 113 7.09 -8.79 11.61
C SER A 113 6.75 -7.60 12.52
N VAL A 114 5.47 -7.32 12.76
CA VAL A 114 5.05 -6.21 13.62
C VAL A 114 4.62 -6.75 14.99
N PRO A 115 5.37 -6.48 16.07
CA PRO A 115 5.00 -6.96 17.40
C PRO A 115 3.66 -6.36 17.84
N ILE A 116 2.91 -7.12 18.64
CA ILE A 116 1.69 -6.61 19.27
C ILE A 116 2.07 -5.53 20.28
N THR A 117 1.39 -4.38 20.23
CA THR A 117 1.63 -3.30 21.19
C THR A 117 0.97 -3.62 22.54
N THR A 118 1.38 -2.92 23.60
CA THR A 118 0.71 -3.05 24.92
C THR A 118 -0.77 -2.67 24.84
N SER A 119 -1.12 -1.65 24.06
CA SER A 119 -2.53 -1.23 23.84
C SER A 119 -3.34 -2.34 23.17
N GLU A 120 -2.80 -2.91 22.09
CA GLU A 120 -3.42 -4.03 21.36
C GLU A 120 -3.60 -5.25 22.26
N ARG A 121 -2.62 -5.58 23.11
CA ARG A 121 -2.71 -6.69 24.06
C ARG A 121 -3.78 -6.46 25.12
N ASN A 122 -3.79 -5.29 25.76
CA ASN A 122 -4.80 -4.96 26.77
C ASN A 122 -6.21 -4.99 26.15
N CYS A 123 -6.36 -4.49 24.93
CA CYS A 123 -7.62 -4.55 24.20
C CYS A 123 -8.02 -6.00 23.88
N GLN A 124 -7.07 -6.86 23.47
CA GLN A 124 -7.33 -8.27 23.24
C GLN A 124 -7.81 -8.97 24.52
N ASP A 125 -7.09 -8.79 25.63
CA ASP A 125 -7.42 -9.43 26.91
C ASP A 125 -8.84 -9.03 27.35
N GLN A 126 -9.21 -7.75 27.21
CA GLN A 126 -10.56 -7.27 27.52
C GLN A 126 -11.62 -7.85 26.60
N ILE A 127 -11.37 -7.90 25.28
CA ILE A 127 -12.31 -8.48 24.30
C ILE A 127 -12.52 -9.96 24.59
N GLU A 128 -11.47 -10.69 24.98
CA GLU A 128 -11.58 -12.09 25.35
C GLU A 128 -12.46 -12.26 26.59
N GLU A 129 -12.25 -11.48 27.64
CA GLU A 129 -13.08 -11.49 28.87
C GLU A 129 -14.55 -11.19 28.56
N ASP A 130 -14.83 -10.08 27.86
CA ASP A 130 -16.18 -9.66 27.49
C ASP A 130 -16.87 -10.71 26.59
N TRP A 131 -16.10 -11.37 25.72
CA TRP A 131 -16.61 -12.42 24.84
C TRP A 131 -17.05 -13.65 25.63
N TYR A 132 -16.25 -14.11 26.60
CA TYR A 132 -16.61 -15.25 27.44
C TYR A 132 -17.85 -14.96 28.28
N GLU A 133 -17.93 -13.78 28.90
CA GLU A 133 -19.11 -13.38 29.65
C GLU A 133 -20.37 -13.38 28.76
N LEU A 134 -20.25 -12.89 27.52
CA LEU A 134 -21.34 -12.91 26.55
C LEU A 134 -21.72 -14.34 26.14
N LEU A 135 -20.74 -15.24 25.98
CA LEU A 135 -20.99 -16.64 25.65
C LEU A 135 -21.71 -17.39 26.79
N GLU A 136 -21.38 -17.10 28.04
CA GLU A 136 -22.00 -17.71 29.22
C GLU A 136 -23.42 -17.19 29.47
N ASN A 137 -23.65 -15.90 29.23
CA ASN A 137 -24.90 -15.22 29.61
C ASN A 137 -25.94 -15.09 28.47
N SER A 138 -25.57 -15.32 27.20
CA SER A 138 -26.48 -15.08 26.08
C SER A 138 -27.14 -16.34 25.51
N SER A 139 -28.48 -16.37 25.56
CA SER A 139 -29.36 -17.25 24.78
C SER A 139 -29.69 -16.66 23.38
N ILE A 140 -29.03 -15.57 22.97
CA ILE A 140 -29.49 -14.67 21.89
C ILE A 140 -28.74 -14.93 20.57
N TRP A 141 -29.50 -14.81 19.47
CA TRP A 141 -29.14 -15.17 18.09
C TRP A 141 -28.01 -14.38 17.41
N SER A 142 -27.45 -13.32 18.02
CA SER A 142 -26.27 -12.63 17.47
C SER A 142 -25.27 -12.28 18.57
N LYS A 143 -24.22 -13.10 18.68
CA LYS A 143 -23.09 -12.87 19.57
C LYS A 143 -22.16 -11.85 18.91
N GLU A 144 -22.31 -10.59 19.28
CA GLU A 144 -21.50 -9.48 18.79
C GLU A 144 -21.20 -8.54 19.95
N LEU A 145 -19.91 -8.27 20.15
CA LEU A 145 -19.44 -7.28 21.09
C LEU A 145 -19.52 -5.90 20.48
N VAL A 146 -19.67 -4.94 21.35
CA VAL A 146 -19.57 -3.52 21.02
C VAL A 146 -18.18 -3.04 21.46
N GLN A 147 -17.57 -2.15 20.67
CA GLN A 147 -16.32 -1.49 21.06
C GLN A 147 -16.42 -0.88 22.46
N ASN A 148 -15.55 -1.36 23.34
CA ASN A 148 -15.29 -0.80 24.66
C ASN A 148 -14.39 0.44 24.53
N SER A 149 -14.58 1.46 25.38
CA SER A 149 -13.75 2.67 25.40
C SER A 149 -12.27 2.41 25.67
N SER A 150 -11.92 1.27 26.28
CA SER A 150 -10.54 0.83 26.49
C SER A 150 -9.84 0.37 25.19
N CYS A 151 -10.62 0.10 24.14
CA CYS A 151 -10.15 -0.38 22.84
C CYS A 151 -10.30 0.73 21.79
N SER A 152 -9.18 1.22 21.26
CA SER A 152 -9.23 2.13 20.11
C SER A 152 -9.65 1.39 18.83
N SER A 153 -10.27 2.10 17.88
CA SER A 153 -10.61 1.52 16.57
C SER A 153 -9.38 0.98 15.86
N ARG A 154 -8.22 1.64 16.03
CA ARG A 154 -6.92 1.17 15.53
C ARG A 154 -6.55 -0.20 16.12
N ASP A 155 -6.66 -0.38 17.43
CA ASP A 155 -6.30 -1.63 18.09
C ASP A 155 -7.23 -2.77 17.62
N ILE A 156 -8.53 -2.53 17.56
CA ILE A 156 -9.51 -3.50 17.06
C ILE A 156 -9.18 -3.93 15.63
N ILE A 157 -8.92 -2.97 14.74
CA ILE A 157 -8.61 -3.29 13.34
C ILE A 157 -7.24 -4.00 13.20
N SER A 158 -6.26 -3.66 14.03
CA SER A 158 -4.97 -4.35 14.06
C SER A 158 -5.11 -5.80 14.54
N LEU A 159 -5.89 -6.05 15.60
CA LEU A 159 -6.22 -7.39 16.08
C LEU A 159 -7.00 -8.18 15.03
N ALA A 160 -7.94 -7.53 14.33
CA ALA A 160 -8.63 -8.12 13.20
C ALA A 160 -7.64 -8.60 12.16
N HIS A 161 -6.70 -7.75 11.72
CA HIS A 161 -5.68 -8.10 10.73
C HIS A 161 -4.68 -9.18 11.19
N ARG A 162 -4.66 -9.51 12.48
CA ARG A 162 -3.92 -10.67 13.00
C ARG A 162 -4.75 -11.96 13.00
N GLY A 163 -6.02 -11.88 12.58
CA GLY A 163 -6.98 -12.97 12.59
C GLY A 163 -7.44 -13.37 13.99
N LEU A 164 -7.37 -12.43 14.95
CA LEU A 164 -7.74 -12.66 16.36
C LEU A 164 -9.21 -12.30 16.65
N LEU A 165 -9.79 -11.42 15.85
CA LEU A 165 -11.20 -11.02 15.93
C LEU A 165 -11.77 -10.73 14.54
N LEU A 166 -13.10 -10.58 14.44
CA LEU A 166 -13.81 -10.11 13.26
C LEU A 166 -14.41 -8.72 13.50
N VAL A 167 -14.25 -7.80 12.56
CA VAL A 167 -14.91 -6.49 12.62
C VAL A 167 -16.26 -6.57 11.92
N THR A 168 -17.30 -6.09 12.59
CA THR A 168 -18.68 -6.04 12.09
C THR A 168 -19.17 -4.60 11.97
N GLY A 169 -20.37 -4.42 11.41
CA GLY A 169 -20.99 -3.11 11.22
C GLY A 169 -20.38 -2.31 10.07
N VAL A 170 -20.53 -0.98 10.12
CA VAL A 170 -20.16 -0.08 9.02
C VAL A 170 -18.67 -0.02 8.73
N TYR A 171 -17.83 -0.35 9.71
CA TYR A 171 -16.37 -0.33 9.59
C TYR A 171 -15.78 -1.69 9.22
N SER A 172 -16.59 -2.71 8.89
CA SER A 172 -16.07 -4.02 8.48
C SER A 172 -15.17 -3.94 7.24
N GLU A 173 -15.41 -2.96 6.35
CA GLU A 173 -14.57 -2.72 5.16
C GLU A 173 -13.14 -2.25 5.50
N MET A 174 -12.88 -1.82 6.73
CA MET A 174 -11.55 -1.40 7.20
C MET A 174 -10.64 -2.54 7.60
N ALA A 175 -11.21 -3.73 7.79
CA ALA A 175 -10.54 -4.90 8.27
C ALA A 175 -10.65 -6.05 7.26
N PRO A 176 -9.75 -7.03 7.34
CA PRO A 176 -9.85 -8.23 6.52
C PRO A 176 -11.11 -9.05 6.89
N THR A 177 -11.79 -9.60 5.89
CA THR A 177 -12.93 -10.50 6.03
C THR A 177 -12.46 -11.94 6.17
N TYR A 178 -11.91 -12.30 7.32
CA TYR A 178 -11.48 -13.68 7.54
C TYR A 178 -12.66 -14.67 7.45
N THR A 179 -12.46 -15.73 6.67
CA THR A 179 -13.26 -16.95 6.82
C THR A 179 -12.64 -17.83 7.91
N LYS A 180 -13.46 -18.64 8.62
CA LYS A 180 -13.06 -19.51 9.75
C LYS A 180 -11.80 -20.38 9.52
N LYS A 181 -11.36 -20.57 8.26
CA LYS A 181 -10.19 -21.37 7.90
C LYS A 181 -8.84 -20.67 8.08
N ASN A 182 -8.81 -19.33 8.20
CA ASN A 182 -7.58 -18.53 8.20
C ASN A 182 -7.37 -17.69 9.47
N THR A 183 -8.23 -17.84 10.47
CA THR A 183 -8.12 -17.12 11.75
C THR A 183 -7.09 -17.79 12.66
N LYS A 184 -6.13 -17.02 13.18
CA LYS A 184 -5.13 -17.46 14.15
C LYS A 184 -5.60 -17.30 15.60
N ALA A 185 -6.88 -17.02 15.82
CA ALA A 185 -7.53 -17.02 17.13
C ALA A 185 -7.33 -18.39 17.80
N ASN A 186 -6.19 -18.54 18.45
CA ASN A 186 -5.92 -19.61 19.38
C ASN A 186 -6.57 -19.17 20.68
N THR A 187 -7.86 -19.46 20.86
CA THR A 187 -8.49 -19.36 22.17
C THR A 187 -7.93 -20.48 23.04
N LYS A 188 -6.69 -20.28 23.51
CA LYS A 188 -6.02 -21.17 24.46
C LYS A 188 -6.37 -20.70 25.86
N LYS A 189 -7.57 -21.07 26.31
CA LYS A 189 -7.83 -21.53 27.68
C LYS A 189 -9.31 -21.91 27.81
N TYR A 190 -9.53 -23.20 28.08
CA TYR A 190 -10.78 -23.81 28.54
C TYR A 190 -11.93 -23.85 27.52
N LEU A 191 -11.94 -24.90 26.69
CA LEU A 191 -12.97 -25.95 26.61
C LEU A 191 -12.79 -26.76 25.31
N GLU A 192 -12.53 -28.06 25.45
CA GLU A 192 -12.72 -29.05 24.37
C GLU A 192 -14.23 -29.21 24.07
N PRO A 193 -14.68 -29.84 22.95
CA PRO A 193 -13.96 -30.37 21.79
C PRO A 193 -14.30 -29.61 20.49
N VAL A 194 -13.40 -29.66 19.50
CA VAL A 194 -13.51 -29.60 18.01
C VAL A 194 -14.81 -29.07 17.36
N ASN A 195 -15.49 -28.09 17.95
CA ASN A 195 -16.64 -27.40 17.39
C ASN A 195 -16.20 -25.95 17.20
N GLU A 196 -15.95 -25.60 15.93
CA GLU A 196 -15.76 -24.26 15.38
C GLU A 196 -15.42 -23.17 16.41
N VAL A 197 -14.13 -22.86 16.58
CA VAL A 197 -13.67 -21.72 17.38
C VAL A 197 -14.42 -20.46 16.92
N GLU A 198 -15.41 -20.01 17.70
CA GLU A 198 -16.17 -18.81 17.39
C GLU A 198 -15.31 -17.61 17.79
N VAL A 199 -14.73 -16.99 16.77
CA VAL A 199 -13.86 -15.82 16.91
C VAL A 199 -14.70 -14.63 17.38
N PRO A 200 -14.22 -13.81 18.35
CA PRO A 200 -14.94 -12.63 18.79
C PRO A 200 -15.31 -11.71 17.63
N LYS A 201 -16.57 -11.26 17.59
CA LYS A 201 -17.08 -10.29 16.63
C LYS A 201 -17.23 -8.95 17.32
N VAL A 202 -16.63 -7.90 16.80
CA VAL A 202 -16.61 -6.58 17.43
C VAL A 202 -17.10 -5.51 16.48
N ASN A 203 -18.12 -4.77 16.93
CA ASN A 203 -18.67 -3.60 16.24
C ASN A 203 -17.93 -2.33 16.67
N ILE A 204 -17.23 -1.69 15.73
CA ILE A 204 -16.55 -0.42 15.97
C ILE A 204 -17.60 0.70 15.99
N ARG A 205 -17.66 1.46 17.09
CA ARG A 205 -18.55 2.62 17.24
C ARG A 205 -17.84 3.93 16.91
N ASP A 206 -16.58 4.04 17.30
CA ASP A 206 -15.82 5.27 17.17
C ASP A 206 -15.30 5.45 15.74
N SER A 207 -15.21 6.70 15.30
CA SER A 207 -14.73 7.02 13.95
C SER A 207 -13.32 6.51 13.72
N VAL A 208 -13.09 5.87 12.58
CA VAL A 208 -11.75 5.44 12.15
C VAL A 208 -11.00 6.63 11.55
N ASP A 209 -10.06 7.17 12.32
CA ASP A 209 -9.14 8.22 11.86
C ASP A 209 -7.84 7.60 11.35
N LEU A 210 -7.53 7.86 10.07
CA LEU A 210 -6.35 7.35 9.39
C LEU A 210 -5.05 7.82 10.06
N HIS A 211 -5.05 8.98 10.72
CA HIS A 211 -3.90 9.45 11.49
C HIS A 211 -3.50 8.55 12.65
N GLN A 212 -4.46 7.86 13.25
CA GLN A 212 -4.20 6.92 14.33
C GLN A 212 -3.66 5.58 13.80
N MET A 213 -3.85 5.31 12.51
CA MET A 213 -3.48 4.04 11.89
C MET A 213 -2.14 4.09 11.16
N VAL A 214 -1.81 5.23 10.56
CA VAL A 214 -0.61 5.39 9.74
C VAL A 214 0.09 6.71 10.01
N SER A 215 1.42 6.68 9.94
CA SER A 215 2.22 7.90 10.09
C SER A 215 1.94 8.85 8.93
N SER A 216 1.89 10.16 9.20
CA SER A 216 1.75 11.20 8.17
C SER A 216 2.81 11.11 7.07
N GLU A 217 3.96 10.49 7.37
CA GLU A 217 5.06 10.27 6.43
C GLU A 217 4.78 9.17 5.41
N GLN A 218 3.79 8.31 5.68
CA GLN A 218 3.41 7.16 4.86
C GLN A 218 2.24 7.50 3.91
N ILE A 219 1.94 8.79 3.75
CA ILE A 219 0.72 9.26 3.11
C ILE A 219 1.02 10.16 1.93
N PHE A 220 0.57 9.72 0.76
CA PHE A 220 0.54 10.55 -0.43
C PHE A 220 -0.89 11.07 -0.65
N GLY A 221 -1.15 12.26 -0.12
CA GLY A 221 -2.45 12.94 -0.18
C GLY A 221 -2.64 13.90 -1.36
N THR A 222 -3.89 14.06 -1.79
CA THR A 222 -4.36 15.13 -2.70
C THR A 222 -5.78 15.56 -2.35
N TRP A 223 -6.13 16.77 -2.79
CA TRP A 223 -7.50 17.28 -2.76
C TRP A 223 -8.09 17.27 -4.17
N LYS A 224 -9.33 16.78 -4.29
CA LYS A 224 -10.11 16.91 -5.52
C LYS A 224 -11.53 17.31 -5.18
N TYR A 225 -11.89 18.55 -5.50
CA TYR A 225 -13.18 19.15 -5.13
C TYR A 225 -13.44 19.08 -3.62
N ARG A 226 -14.56 18.47 -3.20
CA ARG A 226 -14.96 18.28 -1.80
C ARG A 226 -14.53 16.93 -1.20
N THR A 227 -13.53 16.29 -1.81
CA THR A 227 -13.02 14.98 -1.38
C THR A 227 -11.50 15.05 -1.22
N GLN A 228 -11.02 14.55 -0.09
CA GLN A 228 -9.61 14.27 0.14
C GLN A 228 -9.34 12.81 -0.19
N MET A 229 -8.19 12.57 -0.84
CA MET A 229 -7.75 11.22 -1.20
C MET A 229 -6.32 11.00 -0.70
N ALA A 230 -6.07 9.83 -0.13
CA ALA A 230 -4.80 9.46 0.46
C ALA A 230 -4.36 8.09 -0.06
N LEU A 231 -3.16 8.01 -0.64
CA LEU A 231 -2.47 6.75 -0.85
C LEU A 231 -1.66 6.43 0.40
N VAL A 232 -1.88 5.23 0.94
CA VAL A 232 -1.36 4.83 2.26
C VAL A 232 -0.86 3.39 2.22
N TRP A 233 0.27 3.13 2.87
CA TRP A 233 0.68 1.76 3.19
C TRP A 233 -0.10 1.24 4.39
N TYR A 234 -1.14 0.47 4.10
CA TYR A 234 -2.05 -0.09 5.08
C TYR A 234 -1.85 -1.60 5.14
N PHE A 235 -1.46 -2.10 6.32
CA PHE A 235 -1.07 -3.50 6.54
C PHE A 235 -0.10 -4.06 5.48
N GLY A 236 0.86 -3.21 5.13
CA GLY A 236 1.91 -3.53 4.17
C GLY A 236 1.48 -3.47 2.71
N HIS A 237 0.22 -3.23 2.37
CA HIS A 237 -0.23 -3.02 0.98
C HIS A 237 -0.48 -1.53 0.71
N LEU A 238 -0.39 -1.10 -0.55
CA LEU A 238 -0.77 0.26 -0.93
C LEU A 238 -2.29 0.33 -1.13
N HIS A 239 -2.95 1.17 -0.36
CA HIS A 239 -4.39 1.41 -0.42
C HIS A 239 -4.69 2.87 -0.74
N LEU A 240 -5.85 3.08 -1.38
CA LEU A 240 -6.43 4.40 -1.55
C LEU A 240 -7.55 4.57 -0.54
N PHE A 241 -7.46 5.62 0.26
CA PHE A 241 -8.52 6.07 1.15
C PHE A 241 -9.09 7.39 0.64
N GLU A 242 -10.37 7.63 0.93
CA GLU A 242 -11.00 8.92 0.72
C GLU A 242 -11.77 9.38 1.95
N ARG A 243 -11.91 10.70 2.10
CA ARG A 243 -12.89 11.30 2.99
C ARG A 243 -13.53 12.51 2.34
N LYS A 244 -14.77 12.80 2.73
CA LYS A 244 -15.43 14.06 2.37
C LYS A 244 -14.90 15.19 3.24
N ILE A 245 -14.88 16.41 2.74
CA ILE A 245 -14.63 17.60 3.56
C ILE A 245 -15.65 17.65 4.71
N GLY A 246 -15.19 17.94 5.92
CA GLY A 246 -16.00 17.96 7.15
C GLY A 246 -16.24 16.59 7.78
N SER A 247 -15.75 15.50 7.18
CA SER A 247 -15.75 14.17 7.78
C SER A 247 -14.39 13.88 8.41
N THR A 248 -14.36 13.40 9.66
CA THR A 248 -13.15 12.85 10.27
C THR A 248 -12.85 11.43 9.77
N THR A 249 -13.90 10.72 9.34
CA THR A 249 -13.82 9.32 8.92
C THR A 249 -13.27 9.20 7.50
N TRP A 250 -12.23 8.38 7.36
CA TRP A 250 -11.72 7.91 6.07
C TRP A 250 -12.42 6.61 5.66
N TRP A 251 -12.46 6.31 4.36
CA TRP A 251 -13.04 5.09 3.80
C TRP A 251 -12.12 4.50 2.73
N PRO A 252 -11.90 3.18 2.71
CA PRO A 252 -11.08 2.55 1.70
C PRO A 252 -11.82 2.53 0.36
N LYS A 253 -11.10 2.84 -0.72
CA LYS A 253 -11.56 2.65 -2.11
C LYS A 253 -10.96 1.44 -2.78
N THR A 254 -9.86 0.96 -2.24
CA THR A 254 -9.23 -0.29 -2.62
C THR A 254 -9.68 -1.39 -1.66
N LYS A 255 -9.89 -2.59 -2.18
CA LYS A 255 -10.31 -3.74 -1.36
C LYS A 255 -9.14 -4.25 -0.52
N ILE A 256 -9.38 -4.49 0.76
CA ILE A 256 -8.45 -5.18 1.66
C ILE A 256 -8.60 -6.70 1.44
N GLU A 257 -7.52 -7.48 1.55
CA GLU A 257 -7.37 -8.92 1.23
C GLU A 257 -7.36 -9.33 -0.24
N VAL A 258 -7.80 -8.45 -1.14
CA VAL A 258 -7.92 -8.76 -2.59
C VAL A 258 -7.08 -7.77 -3.41
N GLU A 259 -5.84 -7.55 -2.98
CA GLU A 259 -5.04 -6.42 -3.45
C GLU A 259 -4.58 -6.55 -4.90
N HIS A 260 -4.53 -7.76 -5.43
CA HIS A 260 -4.23 -8.01 -6.85
C HIS A 260 -5.20 -7.26 -7.79
N GLY A 261 -6.45 -7.05 -7.37
CA GLY A 261 -7.45 -6.30 -8.14
C GLY A 261 -7.31 -4.77 -8.06
N ASN A 262 -6.54 -4.23 -7.09
CA ASN A 262 -6.51 -2.79 -6.82
C ASN A 262 -5.67 -1.98 -7.80
N GLY A 263 -4.80 -2.63 -8.58
CA GLY A 263 -3.79 -1.94 -9.40
C GLY A 263 -4.37 -0.92 -10.40
N ALA A 264 -5.54 -1.20 -10.98
CA ALA A 264 -6.19 -0.27 -11.90
C ALA A 264 -6.72 1.00 -11.19
N ILE A 265 -7.36 0.84 -10.02
CA ILE A 265 -7.89 1.96 -9.22
C ILE A 265 -6.76 2.84 -8.71
N LEU A 266 -5.69 2.22 -8.21
CA LEU A 266 -4.49 2.91 -7.74
C LEU A 266 -3.83 3.72 -8.86
N LEU A 267 -3.59 3.10 -10.02
CA LEU A 267 -3.01 3.79 -11.18
C LEU A 267 -3.88 4.95 -11.65
N ASN A 268 -5.19 4.72 -11.78
CA ASN A 268 -6.13 5.74 -12.21
C ASN A 268 -6.10 6.95 -11.26
N SER A 269 -6.04 6.70 -9.96
CA SER A 269 -5.99 7.76 -8.95
C SER A 269 -4.67 8.53 -9.00
N MET A 270 -3.53 7.83 -9.07
CA MET A 270 -2.22 8.46 -9.25
C MET A 270 -2.14 9.33 -10.51
N ARG A 271 -2.69 8.83 -11.63
CA ARG A 271 -2.63 9.52 -12.91
C ARG A 271 -3.58 10.72 -12.98
N TYR A 272 -4.85 10.56 -12.64
CA TYR A 272 -5.89 11.57 -12.91
C TYR A 272 -6.38 12.36 -11.70
N HIS A 273 -6.17 11.86 -10.48
CA HIS A 273 -6.55 12.59 -9.26
C HIS A 273 -5.33 13.30 -8.67
N MET A 274 -4.17 12.67 -8.76
CA MET A 274 -2.92 13.20 -8.22
C MET A 274 -2.02 13.86 -9.27
N ASN A 275 -2.30 13.66 -10.57
CA ASN A 275 -1.49 14.18 -11.68
C ASN A 275 0.00 13.79 -11.59
N LEU A 276 0.29 12.64 -10.97
CA LEU A 276 1.66 12.20 -10.67
C LEU A 276 2.47 12.00 -11.96
N PHE A 277 1.85 11.39 -12.97
CA PHE A 277 2.51 11.04 -14.22
C PHE A 277 2.29 12.04 -15.35
N LYS A 278 1.71 13.21 -15.08
CA LYS A 278 1.28 14.16 -16.12
C LYS A 278 2.41 14.53 -17.10
N LYS A 279 3.60 14.87 -16.60
CA LYS A 279 4.74 15.23 -17.45
C LYS A 279 5.14 14.08 -18.39
N LEU A 280 5.12 12.85 -17.89
CA LEU A 280 5.43 11.65 -18.67
C LEU A 280 4.33 11.36 -19.70
N ASP A 281 3.07 11.51 -19.30
CA ASP A 281 1.92 11.30 -20.18
C ASP A 281 1.90 12.29 -21.34
N ASP A 282 2.18 13.57 -21.05
CA ASP A 282 2.29 14.63 -22.05
C ASP A 282 3.39 14.28 -23.08
N LYS A 283 4.55 13.78 -22.61
CA LYS A 283 5.66 13.36 -23.48
C LYS A 283 5.35 12.13 -24.34
N ILE A 284 4.69 11.13 -23.78
CA ILE A 284 4.26 9.95 -24.55
C ILE A 284 3.19 10.32 -25.57
N ALA A 285 2.29 11.26 -25.24
CA ALA A 285 1.26 11.74 -26.14
C ALA A 285 1.84 12.53 -27.33
N GLU A 286 2.83 13.39 -27.09
CA GLU A 286 3.59 14.11 -28.12
C GLU A 286 4.13 13.14 -29.18
N TYR A 287 4.75 12.04 -28.75
CA TYR A 287 5.21 10.97 -29.64
C TYR A 287 4.07 10.32 -30.44
N GLY A 288 2.98 9.97 -29.78
CA GLY A 288 1.84 9.30 -30.41
C GLY A 288 1.20 10.14 -31.51
N LEU A 289 1.15 11.46 -31.32
CA LEU A 289 0.66 12.41 -32.32
C LEU A 289 1.59 12.51 -33.53
N LEU A 290 2.91 12.62 -33.30
CA LEU A 290 3.91 12.63 -34.38
C LEU A 290 3.86 11.36 -35.23
N TYR A 291 3.73 10.19 -34.61
CA TYR A 291 3.64 8.92 -35.31
C TYR A 291 2.37 8.80 -36.19
N ARG A 292 1.23 9.31 -35.71
CA ARG A 292 -0.02 9.32 -36.49
C ARG A 292 0.05 10.25 -37.69
N ALA A 293 0.73 11.39 -37.59
CA ALA A 293 0.88 12.33 -38.69
C ALA A 293 1.72 11.76 -39.85
N VAL A 294 2.79 11.01 -39.54
CA VAL A 294 3.67 10.41 -40.56
C VAL A 294 2.98 9.30 -41.35
N ASN A 295 2.07 8.53 -40.72
CA ASN A 295 1.32 7.46 -41.40
C ASN A 295 0.24 7.95 -42.39
N ILE A 296 -0.03 9.26 -42.45
CA ILE A 296 -0.99 9.84 -43.40
C ILE A 296 -0.32 10.17 -44.75
N ILE A 297 1.02 10.13 -44.83
CA ILE A 297 1.76 10.36 -46.08
C ILE A 297 2.07 9.00 -46.72
N PRO A 298 1.44 8.63 -47.85
CA PRO A 298 1.65 7.34 -48.48
C PRO A 298 2.99 7.35 -49.24
N CYS A 299 4.08 7.01 -48.55
CA CYS A 299 5.37 6.78 -49.20
C CYS A 299 5.71 5.29 -49.18
N SER A 300 5.37 4.58 -50.25
CA SER A 300 5.50 3.12 -50.37
C SER A 300 6.94 2.60 -50.45
N SER A 301 7.94 3.48 -50.46
CA SER A 301 9.37 3.14 -50.50
C SER A 301 10.16 3.62 -49.28
N CYS A 302 9.52 4.27 -48.29
CA CYS A 302 10.17 4.65 -47.05
C CYS A 302 10.02 3.51 -46.03
N ILE A 303 10.95 2.55 -46.04
CA ILE A 303 11.16 1.69 -44.86
C ILE A 303 11.74 2.60 -43.75
N PRO A 304 11.20 2.58 -42.52
CA PRO A 304 11.25 3.73 -41.62
C PRO A 304 12.49 3.73 -40.71
N LEU A 305 13.69 3.99 -41.26
CA LEU A 305 14.87 4.27 -40.42
C LEU A 305 14.60 5.40 -39.41
N ASP A 306 13.77 6.37 -39.80
CA ASP A 306 13.36 7.52 -39.00
C ASP A 306 12.48 7.16 -37.78
N THR A 307 11.88 5.96 -37.73
CA THR A 307 11.05 5.55 -36.57
C THR A 307 11.86 5.01 -35.41
N GLN A 308 13.00 4.36 -35.69
CA GLN A 308 13.90 3.85 -34.67
C GLN A 308 14.63 5.02 -33.99
N ASP A 309 15.20 5.93 -34.78
CA ASP A 309 15.85 7.15 -34.27
C ASP A 309 14.90 8.01 -33.42
N LYS A 310 13.61 8.14 -33.83
CA LYS A 310 12.60 8.86 -33.03
C LYS A 310 12.22 8.14 -31.75
N SER A 311 12.12 6.81 -31.77
CA SER A 311 11.89 6.02 -30.57
C SER A 311 13.05 6.22 -29.60
N ASP A 312 14.29 6.06 -30.07
CA ASP A 312 15.50 6.19 -29.25
C ASP A 312 15.65 7.59 -28.67
N HIS A 313 15.33 8.62 -29.45
CA HIS A 313 15.29 10.01 -28.98
C HIS A 313 14.32 10.20 -27.81
N ILE A 314 13.08 9.72 -27.94
CA ILE A 314 12.10 9.85 -26.85
C ILE A 314 12.43 8.98 -25.66
N MET A 315 12.96 7.78 -25.87
CA MET A 315 13.42 6.93 -24.78
C MET A 315 14.55 7.62 -24.01
N ALA A 316 15.44 8.35 -24.69
CA ALA A 316 16.43 9.22 -24.06
C ALA A 316 15.78 10.37 -23.29
N GLU A 317 14.79 11.07 -23.83
CA GLU A 317 14.06 12.13 -23.10
C GLU A 317 13.38 11.58 -21.83
N ILE A 318 12.68 10.44 -21.92
CA ILE A 318 12.01 9.79 -20.79
C ILE A 318 13.03 9.45 -19.70
N ARG A 319 14.22 8.97 -20.07
CA ARG A 319 15.31 8.66 -19.12
C ARG A 319 15.73 9.89 -18.30
N HIS A 320 15.64 11.09 -18.86
CA HIS A 320 15.97 12.34 -18.18
C HIS A 320 14.79 12.99 -17.46
N LEU A 321 13.58 12.48 -17.64
CA LEU A 321 12.38 13.02 -17.01
C LEU A 321 12.36 12.71 -15.51
N VAL A 322 12.04 13.72 -14.69
CA VAL A 322 11.80 13.57 -13.26
C VAL A 322 10.29 13.55 -13.02
N ILE A 323 9.79 12.53 -12.32
CA ILE A 323 8.40 12.47 -11.87
C ILE A 323 8.30 13.25 -10.56
N GLU A 324 7.69 14.42 -10.62
CA GLU A 324 7.59 15.34 -9.49
C GLU A 324 6.17 15.50 -8.99
N ARG A 325 6.04 15.60 -7.67
CA ARG A 325 4.80 15.95 -7.01
C ARG A 325 4.47 17.42 -7.27
N ARG A 326 3.44 17.70 -8.07
CA ARG A 326 3.03 19.09 -8.36
C ARG A 326 2.41 19.83 -7.16
N ARG A 327 1.88 19.11 -6.17
CA ARG A 327 1.28 19.68 -4.94
C ARG A 327 1.58 18.77 -3.76
N ALA A 328 2.44 19.21 -2.85
CA ALA A 328 2.51 18.61 -1.52
C ALA A 328 1.26 19.04 -0.75
N PRO A 329 0.44 18.12 -0.21
CA PRO A 329 -0.57 18.49 0.73
C PRO A 329 0.13 19.03 1.99
N HIS A 330 -0.46 20.06 2.57
CA HIS A 330 0.08 20.74 3.74
C HIS A 330 0.26 19.76 4.92
N TYR A 331 1.12 20.09 5.88
CA TYR A 331 1.36 19.26 7.09
C TYR A 331 0.07 18.93 7.88
N SER A 332 -1.00 19.70 7.64
CA SER A 332 -2.33 19.53 8.23
C SER A 332 -3.27 18.61 7.44
N PHE A 333 -2.80 17.93 6.38
CA PHE A 333 -3.67 17.20 5.44
C PHE A 333 -4.67 16.23 6.07
N LEU A 334 -4.28 15.52 7.14
CA LEU A 334 -5.25 14.70 7.88
C LEU A 334 -5.74 15.31 9.21
N LEU A 335 -5.07 16.36 9.71
CA LEU A 335 -5.38 17.05 10.97
C LEU A 335 -6.43 18.16 10.80
N ASP A 336 -6.65 18.59 9.56
CA ASP A 336 -7.63 19.63 9.23
C ASP A 336 -9.05 19.13 9.53
N ASN A 337 -9.48 19.38 10.77
CA ASN A 337 -10.87 19.43 11.19
C ASN A 337 -11.44 20.76 10.67
N PHE A 338 -11.98 20.77 9.46
CA PHE A 338 -12.79 21.89 8.97
C PHE A 338 -14.26 21.64 9.26
#